data_AF-A0A4D4MMA1-F1
#
_entry.id   AF-A0A4D4MMA1-F1
#
_cell.length_a   1.000
_cell.length_b   1.000
_cell.length_c   1.000
_cell.angle_alpha   90.00
_cell.angle_beta   90.00
_cell.angle_gamma   90.00
#
_symmetry.space_group_name_H-M   'P 1'
#
loop_
_entity.id
_entity.type
_entity.pdbx_description
1 polymer ?
#
loop_
_entity_poly.entity_id
_entity_poly.type
_entity_poly.pdbx_seq_one_letter_code
_entity_poly.pdbx_strand_id
1 'polypeptide(L)'
;MAGRQPARVAGLGPSAVVLTRGGDGLTVFTRDGAEHSVPGEPVDVVDTIGAGDTVNAALLHGLAARDALSPEGLAGLDAEGWTELLRFAARAAAITCSRAGAEPPYASELGAF
;
A
#
# COMPACT_ATOMS: atom_id res chain seq x y z
N MET A 1 -14.00 -2.93 19.96
CA MET A 1 -12.89 -3.83 19.58
C MET A 1 -11.62 -3.01 19.56
N ALA A 2 -10.79 -3.05 20.61
CA ALA A 2 -9.52 -2.32 20.63
C ALA A 2 -8.52 -3.03 19.70
N GLY A 3 -8.63 -2.75 18.40
CA GLY A 3 -7.71 -3.24 17.39
C GLY A 3 -6.29 -2.80 17.73
N ARG A 4 -5.31 -3.70 17.60
CA ARG A 4 -3.90 -3.38 17.83
C ARG A 4 -3.52 -2.14 17.02
N GLN A 5 -3.00 -1.11 17.69
CA GLN A 5 -2.51 0.09 17.00
C GLN A 5 -1.36 -0.29 16.05
N PRO A 6 -1.34 0.15 14.78
CA PRO A 6 -0.29 -0.18 13.82
C PRO A 6 1.12 0.12 14.32
N ALA A 7 1.31 1.25 14.99
CA ALA A 7 2.56 1.63 15.64
C ALA A 7 3.04 0.58 16.67
N ARG A 8 2.11 -0.06 17.39
CA ARG A 8 2.44 -1.16 18.31
C ARG A 8 2.93 -2.38 17.56
N VAL A 9 2.38 -2.69 16.38
CA VAL A 9 2.83 -3.82 15.54
C VAL A 9 4.21 -3.53 14.94
N ALA A 10 4.48 -2.28 14.53
CA ALA A 10 5.80 -1.87 14.05
C ALA A 10 6.90 -2.11 15.10
N GLY A 11 6.59 -1.91 16.39
CA GLY A 11 7.50 -2.21 17.50
C GLY A 11 7.74 -3.70 17.80
N LEU A 12 7.10 -4.64 17.10
CA LEU A 12 7.23 -6.09 17.36
C LEU A 12 8.21 -6.82 16.43
N GLY A 13 8.90 -6.11 15.53
CA GLY A 13 9.91 -6.70 14.64
C GLY A 13 9.79 -6.43 13.15
N PRO A 14 8.64 -6.07 12.54
CA PRO A 14 8.59 -5.70 11.12
C PRO A 14 9.51 -4.51 10.78
N SER A 15 10.01 -4.45 9.55
CA SER A 15 10.73 -3.25 9.05
C SER A 15 9.75 -2.13 8.67
N ALA A 16 8.55 -2.51 8.23
CA ALA A 16 7.45 -1.60 7.91
C ALA A 16 6.10 -2.28 8.18
N VAL A 17 5.09 -1.48 8.52
CA VAL A 17 3.68 -1.87 8.65
C VAL A 17 2.84 -0.92 7.81
N VAL A 18 2.13 -1.45 6.82
CA VAL A 18 1.18 -0.67 6.02
C VAL A 18 -0.24 -0.90 6.53
N LEU A 19 -0.93 0.18 6.90
CA LEU A 19 -2.33 0.20 7.25
C LEU A 19 -3.16 0.67 6.05
N THR A 20 -4.10 -0.15 5.60
CA THR A 20 -5.15 0.26 4.66
C THR A 20 -6.33 0.87 5.41
N ARG A 21 -6.86 1.99 4.90
CA ARG A 21 -7.97 2.75 5.52
C ARG A 21 -9.16 2.90 4.58
N GLY A 22 -9.32 1.99 3.63
CA GLY A 22 -10.36 2.08 2.60
C GLY A 22 -10.19 3.36 1.77
N GLY A 23 -11.28 4.11 1.57
CA GLY A 23 -11.28 5.37 0.84
C GLY A 23 -10.40 6.48 1.46
N ASP A 24 -10.01 6.34 2.73
CA ASP A 24 -9.11 7.31 3.39
C ASP A 24 -7.64 7.11 3.00
N GLY A 25 -7.31 6.02 2.29
CA GLY A 25 -5.97 5.77 1.76
C GLY A 25 -5.14 4.78 2.56
N LEU A 26 -3.82 5.03 2.60
CA LEU A 26 -2.85 4.14 3.23
C LEU A 26 -1.85 4.92 4.09
N THR A 27 -1.40 4.29 5.17
CA THR A 27 -0.34 4.80 6.04
C THR A 27 0.72 3.73 6.22
N VAL A 28 2.00 4.06 6.05
CA VAL A 28 3.12 3.20 6.45
C VAL A 28 3.73 3.70 7.77
N PHE A 29 4.08 2.75 8.62
CA PHE A 29 4.89 2.94 9.83
C PHE A 29 6.18 2.14 9.67
N THR A 30 7.32 2.80 9.67
CA THR A 30 8.63 2.17 9.50
C THR A 30 9.34 1.99 10.84
N ARG A 31 10.34 1.11 10.87
CA ARG A 31 11.06 0.76 12.10
C ARG A 31 11.84 1.93 12.71
N ASP A 32 12.31 2.86 11.90
CA ASP A 32 12.99 4.10 12.33
C ASP A 32 12.03 5.13 12.94
N GLY A 33 10.73 4.81 13.00
CA GLY A 33 9.69 5.65 13.60
C GLY A 33 9.04 6.61 12.62
N ALA A 34 9.36 6.53 11.31
CA ALA A 34 8.69 7.35 10.32
C ALA A 34 7.23 6.89 10.10
N GLU A 35 6.37 7.87 9.84
CA GLU A 35 4.97 7.67 9.52
C GLU A 35 4.64 8.48 8.26
N HIS A 36 4.19 7.80 7.21
CA HIS A 36 3.84 8.44 5.94
C HIS A 36 2.46 8.00 5.49
N SER A 37 1.60 8.97 5.18
CA SER A 37 0.23 8.73 4.73
C SER A 37 -0.01 9.31 3.35
N VAL A 38 -0.79 8.59 2.55
CA VAL A 38 -1.32 9.07 1.25
C VAL A 38 -2.84 8.97 1.27
N PRO A 39 -3.55 9.90 0.61
CA PRO A 39 -5.00 9.81 0.49
C PRO A 39 -5.39 8.61 -0.38
N GLY A 40 -6.63 8.14 -0.24
CA GLY A 40 -7.21 7.19 -1.18
C GLY A 40 -7.35 7.82 -2.57
N GLU A 41 -7.38 6.97 -3.60
CA GLU A 41 -7.70 7.39 -4.97
C GLU A 41 -9.24 7.37 -5.11
N PRO A 42 -9.90 8.51 -5.42
CA PRO A 42 -11.35 8.55 -5.56
C PRO A 42 -11.84 7.70 -6.72
N VAL A 43 -12.90 6.92 -6.49
CA VAL A 43 -13.50 6.06 -7.51
C VAL A 43 -14.97 5.82 -7.21
N ASP A 44 -15.76 5.56 -8.25
CA ASP A 44 -17.12 5.04 -8.09
C ASP A 44 -17.05 3.57 -7.67
N VAL A 45 -17.32 3.29 -6.40
CA VAL A 45 -17.18 1.95 -5.82
C VAL A 45 -18.31 1.04 -6.29
N VAL A 46 -17.94 -0.09 -6.89
CA VAL A 46 -18.85 -1.17 -7.32
C VAL A 46 -18.76 -2.35 -6.35
N ASP A 47 -17.56 -2.78 -5.98
CA ASP A 47 -17.27 -3.87 -5.04
C ASP A 47 -15.97 -3.56 -4.27
N THR A 48 -15.66 -4.28 -3.19
CA THR A 48 -14.39 -4.16 -2.44
C THR A 48 -13.65 -5.48 -2.32
N ILE A 49 -14.22 -6.57 -2.85
CA ILE A 49 -13.59 -7.89 -2.87
C ILE A 49 -12.25 -7.81 -3.61
N GLY A 50 -11.17 -8.28 -2.98
CA GLY A 50 -9.83 -8.31 -3.57
C GLY A 50 -9.05 -6.99 -3.50
N ALA A 51 -9.61 -5.90 -2.95
CA ALA A 51 -8.89 -4.64 -2.81
C ALA A 51 -7.61 -4.78 -1.95
N GLY A 52 -7.70 -5.50 -0.83
CA GLY A 52 -6.55 -5.75 0.05
C GLY A 52 -5.47 -6.62 -0.61
N ASP A 53 -5.86 -7.63 -1.38
CA ASP A 53 -4.92 -8.47 -2.14
C ASP A 53 -4.25 -7.66 -3.25
N THR A 54 -4.99 -6.74 -3.88
CA THR A 54 -4.45 -5.81 -4.87
C THR A 54 -3.43 -4.86 -4.24
N VAL A 55 -3.69 -4.33 -3.05
CA VAL A 55 -2.70 -3.54 -2.30
C VAL A 55 -1.43 -4.36 -2.08
N ASN A 56 -1.55 -5.59 -1.58
CA ASN A 56 -0.38 -6.44 -1.33
C ASN A 56 0.42 -6.71 -2.62
N ALA A 57 -0.26 -7.05 -3.71
CA ALA A 57 0.37 -7.29 -5.00
C ALA A 57 1.10 -6.03 -5.53
N ALA A 58 0.45 -4.87 -5.44
CA ALA A 58 1.02 -3.60 -5.87
C ALA A 58 2.24 -3.18 -5.04
N LEU A 59 2.18 -3.36 -3.70
CA LEU A 59 3.32 -3.11 -2.82
C LEU A 59 4.50 -4.03 -3.15
N LEU A 60 4.27 -5.34 -3.28
CA LEU A 60 5.33 -6.30 -3.59
C LEU A 60 5.93 -6.05 -4.98
N HIS A 61 5.10 -5.75 -5.97
CA HIS A 61 5.55 -5.37 -7.31
C HIS A 61 6.42 -4.12 -7.26
N GLY A 62 5.96 -3.07 -6.56
CA GLY A 62 6.67 -1.81 -6.50
C GLY A 62 7.99 -1.89 -5.71
N LEU A 63 8.03 -2.68 -4.64
CA LEU A 63 9.26 -2.99 -3.93
C LEU A 63 10.24 -3.78 -4.81
N ALA A 64 9.76 -4.75 -5.58
CA ALA A 64 10.61 -5.52 -6.48
C ALA A 64 11.26 -4.63 -7.54
N ALA A 65 10.50 -3.70 -8.14
CA ALA A 65 11.01 -2.77 -9.15
C ALA A 65 12.03 -1.75 -8.59
N ARG A 66 12.06 -1.56 -7.27
CA ARG A 66 13.02 -0.71 -6.54
C ARG A 66 14.19 -1.50 -5.92
N ASP A 67 14.29 -2.80 -6.19
CA ASP A 67 15.23 -3.72 -5.53
C ASP A 67 15.14 -3.69 -3.98
N ALA A 68 13.92 -3.48 -3.47
CA ALA A 68 13.63 -3.22 -2.06
C ALA A 68 12.94 -4.39 -1.34
N LEU A 69 13.00 -5.62 -1.89
CA LEU A 69 12.45 -6.83 -1.28
C LEU A 69 13.39 -7.45 -0.23
N SER A 70 14.02 -6.61 0.59
CA SER A 70 14.91 -7.00 1.69
C SER A 70 14.77 -6.02 2.85
N PRO A 71 15.14 -6.41 4.09
CA PRO A 71 15.17 -5.48 5.22
C PRO A 71 16.02 -4.24 4.95
N GLU A 72 17.16 -4.40 4.28
CA GLU A 72 18.08 -3.32 3.91
C GLU A 72 17.48 -2.41 2.84
N GLY A 73 16.84 -3.01 1.82
CA GLY A 73 16.18 -2.27 0.77
C GLY A 73 15.00 -1.43 1.30
N LEU A 74 14.20 -2.00 2.20
CA LEU A 74 13.13 -1.27 2.89
C LEU A 74 13.65 -0.11 3.73
N ALA A 75 14.80 -0.28 4.41
CA ALA A 75 15.44 0.77 5.19
C ALA A 75 16.06 1.86 4.31
N GLY A 76 16.33 1.57 3.03
CA GLY A 76 16.85 2.53 2.06
C GLY A 76 15.77 3.38 1.38
N LEU A 77 14.49 3.07 1.54
CA LEU A 77 13.39 3.88 1.00
C LEU A 77 13.22 5.16 1.82
N ASP A 78 13.30 6.30 1.14
CA ASP A 78 12.97 7.59 1.73
C ASP A 78 11.46 7.88 1.68
N ALA A 79 11.08 9.06 2.17
CA ALA A 79 9.69 9.49 2.22
C ALA A 79 9.02 9.57 0.83
N GLU A 80 9.79 9.92 -0.21
CA GLU A 80 9.29 10.00 -1.58
C GLU A 80 9.03 8.59 -2.13
N GLY A 81 9.99 7.68 -1.96
CA GLY A 81 9.85 6.28 -2.36
C GLY A 81 8.67 5.58 -1.70
N TRP A 82 8.44 5.83 -0.40
CA TRP A 82 7.24 5.35 0.29
C TRP A 82 5.95 5.99 -0.25
N THR A 83 5.96 7.29 -0.50
CA THR A 83 4.79 8.02 -1.02
C THR A 83 4.37 7.48 -2.39
N GLU A 84 5.32 7.28 -3.30
CA GLU A 84 5.06 6.72 -4.63
C GLU A 84 4.52 5.30 -4.55
N LEU A 85 5.14 4.45 -3.71
CA LEU A 85 4.72 3.08 -3.51
C LEU A 85 3.29 2.97 -2.95
N LEU A 86 2.95 3.80 -1.95
CA LEU A 86 1.62 3.82 -1.36
C LEU A 86 0.57 4.37 -2.34
N ARG A 87 0.89 5.41 -3.12
CA ARG A 87 -0.01 5.95 -4.15
C ARG A 87 -0.29 4.93 -5.25
N PHE A 88 0.73 4.22 -5.69
CA PHE A 88 0.59 3.14 -6.66
C PHE A 88 -0.35 2.04 -6.14
N ALA A 89 -0.17 1.61 -4.88
CA ALA A 89 -1.05 0.64 -4.25
C ALA A 89 -2.49 1.16 -4.05
N ALA A 90 -2.67 2.44 -3.67
CA ALA A 90 -3.98 3.08 -3.53
C ALA A 90 -4.75 3.07 -4.86
N ARG A 91 -4.07 3.44 -5.94
CA ARG A 91 -4.64 3.47 -7.29
C ARG A 91 -5.04 2.08 -7.76
N ALA A 92 -4.17 1.09 -7.57
CA ALA A 92 -4.46 -0.27 -7.97
C ALA A 92 -5.71 -0.79 -7.25
N ALA A 93 -5.80 -0.59 -5.94
CA ALA A 93 -6.96 -0.97 -5.15
C ALA A 93 -8.24 -0.23 -5.58
N ALA A 94 -8.15 1.07 -5.90
CA ALA A 94 -9.29 1.85 -6.37
C ALA A 94 -9.83 1.31 -7.71
N ILE A 95 -8.95 0.93 -8.65
CA ILE A 95 -9.39 0.31 -9.91
C ILE A 95 -10.08 -1.03 -9.63
N THR A 96 -9.55 -1.87 -8.73
CA THR A 96 -10.23 -3.11 -8.32
C THR A 96 -11.61 -2.81 -7.75
N CYS A 97 -11.72 -1.78 -6.89
CA CYS A 97 -13.00 -1.40 -6.28
C CYS A 97 -14.03 -0.85 -7.29
N SER A 98 -13.60 -0.44 -8.48
CA SER A 98 -14.49 0.05 -9.55
C SER A 98 -15.16 -1.06 -10.37
N ARG A 99 -14.82 -2.33 -10.08
CA ARG A 99 -15.25 -3.52 -10.82
C ARG A 99 -15.97 -4.49 -9.90
N ALA A 100 -16.69 -5.45 -10.49
CA ALA A 100 -17.36 -6.49 -9.72
C ALA A 100 -16.40 -7.65 -9.41
N GLY A 101 -16.30 -8.04 -8.14
CA GLY A 101 -15.41 -9.11 -7.67
C GLY A 101 -13.92 -8.71 -7.61
N ALA A 102 -13.06 -9.71 -7.38
CA ALA A 102 -11.60 -9.52 -7.33
C ALA A 102 -10.99 -9.41 -8.73
N GLU A 103 -11.14 -8.26 -9.37
CA GLU A 103 -10.58 -7.96 -10.69
C GLU A 103 -9.47 -6.90 -10.60
N PRO A 104 -8.21 -7.30 -10.31
CA PRO A 104 -7.10 -6.36 -10.22
C PRO A 104 -6.72 -5.77 -11.59
N PRO A 105 -6.15 -4.55 -11.62
CA PRO A 105 -5.75 -3.88 -12.86
C PRO A 105 -4.57 -4.55 -13.55
N TYR A 106 -4.51 -4.41 -14.88
CA TYR A 106 -3.30 -4.64 -15.66
C TYR A 106 -2.31 -3.48 -15.52
N ALA A 107 -1.02 -3.75 -15.76
CA ALA A 107 0.02 -2.71 -15.70
C ALA A 107 -0.25 -1.50 -16.61
N SER A 108 -0.84 -1.72 -17.79
CA SER A 108 -1.21 -0.66 -18.73
C SER A 108 -2.27 0.31 -18.18
N GLU A 109 -3.04 -0.11 -17.17
CA GLU A 109 -4.10 0.69 -16.56
C GLU A 109 -3.59 1.54 -15.38
N LEU A 110 -2.40 1.22 -14.86
CA LEU A 110 -1.79 1.90 -13.72
C LEU A 110 -0.88 3.07 -14.14
N GLY A 111 -0.40 3.06 -15.38
CA GLY A 111 0.60 4.02 -15.85
C GLY A 111 2.01 3.66 -15.41
N ALA A 112 2.97 4.56 -15.68
CA ALA A 112 4.37 4.38 -15.28
C ALA A 112 4.55 4.52 -13.76
N PHE A 113 5.56 3.81 -13.24
CA PHE A 113 5.91 3.65 -11.83
C PHE A 113 7.32 4.17 -11.53
#